data_AF-A0A930SPE3-F1
#
_entry.id   AF-A0A930SPE3-F1
#
_cell.length_a   1.000
_cell.length_b   1.000
_cell.length_c   1.000
_cell.angle_alpha   90.00
_cell.angle_beta   90.00
_cell.angle_gamma   90.00
#
_symmetry.space_group_name_H-M   'P 1'
#
loop_
_entity.id
_entity.type
_entity.pdbx_description
1 polymer ?
#
loop_
_entity_poly.entity_id
_entity_poly.type
_entity_poly.pdbx_seq_one_letter_code
_entity_poly.pdbx_strand_id
1 'polypeptide(L)'
;MHWKALLNQAVDHARRGDLQAALTLLNQVVRLQPEDGKVYYNRGCVHRDLGQLEAAIADFSTAIYLIPNYGNAYLNRGNVHRQQGDLGAAIADFDCALQHQPTSARTYGSRGLVYLEQQQYKRAIADFTRALQHQPKFAKLYLWRGCSYLQQRQFAAAIADFNAALAQDEALAEAYHNRGLAYAYLNNYYQAIADMDKALQHDAYLLEGYANRGMLRYCLGDTEGAIADYQHAIALSQDPEFCKRPCVAPSLGLYRSDEQSEGPTIRMAELYNNRGTLRAELGDTQGAIADYTASLRLVPNKAKTYNNRGLVYCQQEDYHPAIRDFNQALSLQPDYAAAYSNRGSARSRIGDTVGALQDFTRALDLDPNLTEAYLSRAQTLAQLHDTAAALQDYQRALNLREKHCSRVLVTP
;
A
#
# COMPACT_ATOMS: atom_id res chain seq x y z
N MET A 1 -24.11 17.44 46.26
CA MET A 1 -23.02 16.52 46.61
C MET A 1 -23.12 15.17 45.90
N HIS A 2 -24.33 14.59 45.76
CA HIS A 2 -24.53 13.26 45.17
C HIS A 2 -24.03 13.09 43.71
N TRP A 3 -24.30 14.06 42.81
CA TRP A 3 -23.90 13.93 41.39
C TRP A 3 -22.38 13.90 41.16
N LYS A 4 -21.60 14.60 42.00
CA LYS A 4 -20.12 14.61 41.90
C LYS A 4 -19.53 13.24 42.20
N ALA A 5 -20.11 12.53 43.18
CA ALA A 5 -19.71 11.17 43.50
C ALA A 5 -20.02 10.22 42.34
N LEU A 6 -21.22 10.32 41.75
CA LEU A 6 -21.61 9.55 40.56
C LEU A 6 -20.70 9.83 39.37
N LEU A 7 -20.36 11.11 39.12
CA LEU A 7 -19.45 11.49 38.03
C LEU A 7 -18.05 10.90 38.23
N ASN A 8 -17.51 10.96 39.45
CA ASN A 8 -16.20 10.38 39.75
C ASN A 8 -16.20 8.85 39.59
N GLN A 9 -17.27 8.17 40.04
CA GLN A 9 -17.45 6.74 39.83
C GLN A 9 -17.54 6.39 38.34
N ALA A 10 -18.26 7.18 37.55
CA ALA A 10 -18.37 6.96 36.13
C ALA A 10 -17.01 7.09 35.41
N VAL A 11 -16.22 8.10 35.76
CA VAL A 11 -14.87 8.30 35.20
C VAL A 11 -13.94 7.15 35.60
N ASP A 12 -14.05 6.63 36.83
CA ASP A 12 -13.27 5.48 37.29
C ASP A 12 -13.64 4.19 36.54
N HIS A 13 -14.95 3.92 36.34
CA HIS A 13 -15.39 2.82 35.47
C HIS A 13 -14.88 2.97 34.04
N ALA A 14 -14.95 4.18 33.46
CA ALA A 14 -14.44 4.42 32.11
C ALA A 14 -12.93 4.16 32.01
N ARG A 15 -12.15 4.55 33.03
CA ARG A 15 -10.70 4.27 33.10
C ARG A 15 -10.39 2.78 33.21
N ARG A 16 -11.27 1.99 33.82
CA ARG A 16 -11.15 0.52 33.93
C ARG A 16 -11.63 -0.22 32.69
N GLY A 17 -12.24 0.48 31.73
CA GLY A 17 -12.82 -0.12 30.53
C GLY A 17 -14.26 -0.62 30.70
N ASP A 18 -14.89 -0.40 31.87
CA ASP A 18 -16.29 -0.75 32.13
C ASP A 18 -17.23 0.29 31.51
N LEU A 19 -17.18 0.43 30.18
CA LEU A 19 -17.82 1.53 29.44
C LEU A 19 -19.34 1.57 29.63
N GLN A 20 -20.01 0.42 29.76
CA GLN A 20 -21.46 0.39 29.98
C GLN A 20 -21.88 0.83 31.38
N ALA A 21 -21.08 0.50 32.41
CA ALA A 21 -21.31 0.99 33.77
C ALA A 21 -21.08 2.50 33.83
N ALA A 22 -20.01 2.98 33.19
CA ALA A 22 -19.72 4.41 33.06
C ALA A 22 -20.86 5.16 32.36
N LEU A 23 -21.37 4.64 31.24
CA LEU A 23 -22.49 5.22 30.50
C LEU A 23 -23.77 5.31 31.35
N THR A 24 -24.08 4.24 32.08
CA THR A 24 -25.26 4.18 32.97
C THR A 24 -25.20 5.28 34.03
N LEU A 25 -24.05 5.45 34.68
CA LEU A 25 -23.85 6.49 35.68
C LEU A 25 -23.90 7.89 35.06
N LEU A 26 -23.27 8.11 33.90
CA LEU A 26 -23.29 9.39 33.20
C LEU A 26 -24.71 9.80 32.78
N ASN A 27 -25.56 8.84 32.38
CA ASN A 27 -26.98 9.11 32.10
C ASN A 27 -27.72 9.62 33.33
N GLN A 28 -27.40 9.13 34.53
CA GLN A 28 -27.96 9.66 35.77
C GLN A 28 -27.43 11.06 36.07
N VAL A 29 -26.13 11.30 35.89
CA VAL A 29 -25.52 12.62 36.11
C VAL A 29 -26.12 13.67 35.16
N VAL A 30 -26.34 13.35 33.89
CA VAL A 30 -27.00 14.26 32.92
C VAL A 30 -28.42 14.63 33.36
N ARG A 31 -29.19 13.67 33.89
CA ARG A 31 -30.55 13.98 34.42
C ARG A 31 -30.50 14.91 35.63
N LEU A 32 -29.45 14.79 36.47
CA LEU A 32 -29.28 15.61 37.66
C LEU A 32 -28.68 16.99 37.33
N GLN A 33 -27.90 17.12 36.25
CA GLN A 33 -27.18 18.33 35.85
C GLN A 33 -27.26 18.54 34.31
N PRO A 34 -28.44 18.87 33.77
CA PRO A 34 -28.64 18.98 32.32
C PRO A 34 -27.95 20.20 31.68
N GLU A 35 -27.49 21.16 32.48
CA GLU A 35 -26.82 22.38 31.99
C GLU A 35 -25.29 22.29 32.06
N ASP A 36 -24.73 21.21 32.62
CA ASP A 36 -23.27 21.03 32.71
C ASP A 36 -22.71 20.37 31.44
N GLY A 37 -22.21 21.19 30.52
CA GLY A 37 -21.60 20.73 29.26
C GLY A 37 -20.43 19.76 29.44
N LYS A 38 -19.74 19.74 30.59
CA LYS A 38 -18.64 18.79 30.84
C LYS A 38 -19.14 17.35 31.00
N VAL A 39 -20.35 17.17 31.52
CA VAL A 39 -20.96 15.84 31.68
C VAL A 39 -21.27 15.24 30.32
N TYR A 40 -21.86 16.03 29.41
CA TYR A 40 -22.09 15.62 28.02
C TYR A 40 -20.78 15.28 27.31
N TYR A 41 -19.73 16.07 27.49
CA TYR A 41 -18.41 15.74 26.94
C TYR A 41 -17.88 14.38 27.43
N ASN A 42 -17.98 14.10 28.73
CA ASN A 42 -17.55 12.82 29.29
C ASN A 42 -18.39 11.66 28.75
N ARG A 43 -19.70 11.85 28.61
CA ARG A 43 -20.60 10.83 28.03
C ARG A 43 -20.33 10.61 26.54
N GLY A 44 -20.08 11.68 25.78
CA GLY A 44 -19.67 11.60 24.39
C GLY A 44 -18.35 10.83 24.20
N CYS A 45 -17.38 10.98 25.11
CA CYS A 45 -16.16 10.17 25.09
C CYS A 45 -16.48 8.67 25.27
N VAL A 46 -17.34 8.32 26.22
CA VAL A 46 -17.75 6.93 26.45
C VAL A 46 -18.54 6.37 25.25
N HIS A 47 -19.44 7.15 24.66
CA HIS A 47 -20.15 6.75 23.43
C HIS A 47 -19.19 6.48 22.27
N ARG A 48 -18.20 7.34 22.05
CA ARG A 48 -17.17 7.10 21.03
C ARG A 48 -16.41 5.81 21.29
N ASP A 49 -15.97 5.58 22.53
CA ASP A 49 -15.18 4.40 22.89
C ASP A 49 -16.02 3.10 22.80
N LEU A 50 -17.36 3.20 22.92
CA LEU A 50 -18.33 2.14 22.61
C LEU A 50 -18.64 1.97 21.11
N GLY A 51 -18.09 2.81 20.22
CA GLY A 51 -18.40 2.83 18.79
C GLY A 51 -19.74 3.46 18.42
N GLN A 52 -20.43 4.10 19.37
CA GLN A 52 -21.72 4.76 19.18
C GLN A 52 -21.51 6.20 18.65
N LEU A 53 -21.03 6.31 17.40
CA LEU A 53 -20.52 7.56 16.82
C LEU A 53 -21.57 8.68 16.78
N GLU A 54 -22.80 8.39 16.39
CA GLU A 54 -23.89 9.39 16.33
C GLU A 54 -24.23 9.95 17.72
N ALA A 55 -24.30 9.08 18.73
CA ALA A 55 -24.55 9.50 20.11
C ALA A 55 -23.39 10.34 20.65
N ALA A 56 -22.14 9.99 20.29
CA ALA A 56 -20.97 10.78 20.64
C ALA A 56 -21.02 12.18 20.03
N ILE A 57 -21.39 12.30 18.75
CA ILE A 57 -21.55 13.60 18.07
C ILE A 57 -22.63 14.45 18.72
N ALA A 58 -23.79 13.86 19.03
CA ALA A 58 -24.88 14.59 19.68
C ALA A 58 -24.45 15.14 21.05
N ASP A 59 -23.73 14.34 21.83
CA ASP A 59 -23.22 14.74 23.14
C ASP A 59 -22.13 15.80 23.05
N PHE A 60 -21.17 15.66 22.13
CA PHE A 60 -20.17 16.71 21.91
C PHE A 60 -20.80 17.99 21.40
N SER A 61 -21.80 17.92 20.53
CA SER A 61 -22.54 19.10 20.05
C SER A 61 -23.27 19.81 21.19
N THR A 62 -23.88 19.05 22.10
CA THR A 62 -24.50 19.61 23.32
C THR A 62 -23.46 20.24 24.24
N ALA A 63 -22.30 19.58 24.43
CA ALA A 63 -21.21 20.13 25.22
C ALA A 63 -20.67 21.46 24.64
N ILE A 64 -20.57 21.56 23.31
CA ILE A 64 -20.17 22.77 22.59
C ILE A 64 -21.23 23.86 22.71
N TYR A 65 -22.52 23.51 22.60
CA TYR A 65 -23.62 24.46 22.77
C TYR A 65 -23.60 25.10 24.17
N LEU A 66 -23.38 24.29 25.21
CA LEU A 66 -23.31 24.75 26.60
C LEU A 66 -21.98 25.46 26.92
N ILE A 67 -20.87 25.09 26.25
CA ILE A 67 -19.54 25.65 26.46
C ILE A 67 -18.90 25.97 25.09
N PRO A 68 -19.21 27.13 24.47
CA PRO A 68 -18.77 27.43 23.10
C PRO A 68 -17.27 27.48 22.88
N ASN A 69 -16.46 27.71 23.92
CA ASN A 69 -14.99 27.73 23.82
C ASN A 69 -14.34 26.39 24.19
N TYR A 70 -15.10 25.29 24.20
CA TYR A 70 -14.60 23.99 24.66
C TYR A 70 -13.80 23.27 23.58
N GLY A 71 -12.55 23.70 23.35
CA GLY A 71 -11.68 23.17 22.28
C GLY A 71 -11.52 21.64 22.29
N ASN A 72 -11.55 20.99 23.46
CA ASN A 72 -11.50 19.52 23.54
C ASN A 72 -12.77 18.84 22.99
N ALA A 73 -13.94 19.45 23.15
CA ALA A 73 -15.19 18.91 22.61
C ALA A 73 -15.18 18.96 21.08
N TYR A 74 -14.76 20.09 20.50
CA TYR A 74 -14.52 20.21 19.06
C TYR A 74 -13.49 19.19 18.55
N LEU A 75 -12.34 19.07 19.21
CA LEU A 75 -11.31 18.08 18.85
C LEU A 75 -11.87 16.64 18.85
N ASN A 76 -12.63 16.26 19.87
CA ASN A 76 -13.15 14.90 19.93
C ASN A 76 -14.29 14.67 18.93
N ARG A 77 -15.16 15.66 18.68
CA ARG A 77 -16.20 15.58 17.65
C ARG A 77 -15.59 15.49 16.25
N GLY A 78 -14.56 16.29 15.95
CA GLY A 78 -13.82 16.20 14.69
C GLY A 78 -13.13 14.85 14.48
N ASN A 79 -12.60 14.23 15.54
CA ASN A 79 -12.07 12.87 15.45
C ASN A 79 -13.17 11.83 15.15
N VAL A 80 -14.38 12.00 15.69
CA VAL A 80 -15.53 11.13 15.37
C VAL A 80 -15.99 11.33 13.93
N HIS A 81 -16.07 12.57 13.44
CA HIS A 81 -16.37 12.86 12.02
C HIS A 81 -15.35 12.23 11.08
N ARG A 82 -14.04 12.30 11.40
CA ARG A 82 -12.99 11.59 10.65
C ARG A 82 -13.24 10.08 10.64
N GLN A 83 -13.61 9.48 11.77
CA GLN A 83 -13.92 8.04 11.85
C GLN A 83 -15.14 7.66 11.00
N GLN A 84 -16.10 8.56 10.83
CA GLN A 84 -17.24 8.39 9.92
C GLN A 84 -16.89 8.66 8.44
N GLY A 85 -15.68 9.15 8.15
CA GLY A 85 -15.27 9.55 6.80
C GLY A 85 -15.72 10.97 6.38
N ASP A 86 -16.40 11.71 7.26
CA ASP A 86 -16.72 13.13 7.02
C ASP A 86 -15.50 14.01 7.34
N LEU A 87 -14.54 13.97 6.43
CA LEU A 87 -13.28 14.70 6.54
C LEU A 87 -13.49 16.23 6.51
N GLY A 88 -14.58 16.70 5.90
CA GLY A 88 -14.93 18.12 5.83
C GLY A 88 -15.37 18.66 7.20
N ALA A 89 -16.33 17.98 7.83
CA ALA A 89 -16.78 18.32 9.18
C ALA A 89 -15.64 18.18 10.20
N ALA A 90 -14.79 17.16 10.03
CA ALA A 90 -13.61 16.98 10.89
C ALA A 90 -12.67 18.19 10.87
N ILE A 91 -12.33 18.71 9.67
CA ILE A 91 -11.48 19.90 9.53
C ILE A 91 -12.15 21.13 10.16
N ALA A 92 -13.44 21.35 9.91
CA ALA A 92 -14.16 22.49 10.47
C ALA A 92 -14.14 22.49 12.01
N ASP A 93 -14.31 21.32 12.62
CA ASP A 93 -14.20 21.17 14.08
C ASP A 93 -12.77 21.40 14.57
N PHE A 94 -11.75 20.92 13.86
CA PHE A 94 -10.36 21.20 14.25
C PHE A 94 -9.98 22.68 14.11
N ASP A 95 -10.53 23.38 13.12
CA ASP A 95 -10.35 24.82 12.95
C ASP A 95 -10.96 25.58 14.14
N CYS A 96 -12.20 25.25 14.52
CA CYS A 96 -12.84 25.79 15.73
C CYS A 96 -12.04 25.47 17.01
N ALA A 97 -11.55 24.23 17.15
CA ALA A 97 -10.72 23.84 18.28
C ALA A 97 -9.43 24.68 18.38
N LEU A 98 -8.77 24.96 17.24
CA LEU A 98 -7.56 25.78 17.18
C LEU A 98 -7.83 27.28 17.37
N GLN A 99 -9.02 27.77 17.00
CA GLN A 99 -9.43 29.14 17.31
C GLN A 99 -9.48 29.38 18.82
N HIS A 100 -9.92 28.40 19.60
CA HIS A 100 -10.00 28.49 21.05
C HIS A 100 -8.74 28.01 21.78
N GLN A 101 -7.97 27.09 21.19
CA GLN A 101 -6.74 26.53 21.74
C GLN A 101 -5.63 26.48 20.67
N PRO A 102 -5.02 27.64 20.34
CA PRO A 102 -4.10 27.76 19.20
C PRO A 102 -2.77 27.03 19.36
N THR A 103 -2.43 26.60 20.59
CA THR A 103 -1.21 25.86 20.91
C THR A 103 -1.44 24.36 21.06
N SER A 104 -2.61 23.84 20.69
CA SER A 104 -2.94 22.43 20.82
C SER A 104 -2.21 21.58 19.79
N ALA A 105 -1.08 20.98 20.20
CA ALA A 105 -0.33 20.03 19.37
C ALA A 105 -1.21 18.85 18.90
N ARG A 106 -2.10 18.37 19.78
CA ARG A 106 -3.02 17.27 19.47
C ARG A 106 -3.99 17.64 18.36
N THR A 107 -4.52 18.86 18.37
CA THR A 107 -5.46 19.31 17.34
C THR A 107 -4.76 19.50 15.99
N TYR A 108 -3.57 20.13 15.97
CA TYR A 108 -2.76 20.19 14.75
C TYR A 108 -2.42 18.78 14.23
N GLY A 109 -2.01 17.86 15.10
CA GLY A 109 -1.74 16.47 14.71
C GLY A 109 -2.97 15.77 14.11
N SER A 110 -4.14 15.90 14.74
CA SER A 110 -5.41 15.35 14.24
C SER A 110 -5.81 15.95 12.88
N ARG A 111 -5.71 17.26 12.70
CA ARG A 111 -6.04 17.93 11.42
C ARG A 111 -5.02 17.58 10.34
N GLY A 112 -3.73 17.51 10.69
CA GLY A 112 -2.67 17.04 9.81
C GLY A 112 -2.89 15.62 9.29
N LEU A 113 -3.39 14.71 10.13
CA LEU A 113 -3.79 13.37 9.72
C LEU A 113 -4.94 13.38 8.70
N VAL A 114 -5.96 14.23 8.89
CA VAL A 114 -7.04 14.37 7.91
C VAL A 114 -6.52 14.93 6.58
N TYR A 115 -5.62 15.92 6.61
CA TYR A 115 -4.99 16.41 5.39
C TYR A 115 -4.15 15.33 4.69
N LEU A 116 -3.49 14.44 5.45
CA LEU A 116 -2.75 13.31 4.90
C LEU A 116 -3.69 12.32 4.21
N GLU A 117 -4.84 12.00 4.81
CA GLU A 117 -5.91 11.16 4.20
C GLU A 117 -6.48 11.79 2.92
N GLN A 118 -6.63 13.12 2.91
CA GLN A 118 -7.03 13.89 1.72
C GLN A 118 -5.90 14.11 0.71
N GLN A 119 -4.71 13.53 0.91
CA GLN A 119 -3.52 13.71 0.07
C GLN A 119 -3.03 15.16 -0.05
N GLN A 120 -3.45 16.04 0.87
CA GLN A 120 -3.02 17.42 0.96
C GLN A 120 -1.70 17.52 1.74
N TYR A 121 -0.66 16.88 1.22
CA TYR A 121 0.62 16.66 1.94
C TYR A 121 1.28 17.96 2.43
N LYS A 122 1.21 19.05 1.66
CA LYS A 122 1.76 20.35 2.05
C LYS A 122 1.08 20.91 3.31
N ARG A 123 -0.25 20.79 3.40
CA ARG A 123 -1.01 21.24 4.59
C ARG A 123 -0.76 20.32 5.78
N ALA A 124 -0.70 19.01 5.55
CA ALA A 124 -0.34 18.03 6.58
C ALA A 124 1.03 18.35 7.20
N ILE A 125 2.05 18.62 6.40
CA ILE A 125 3.40 18.99 6.87
C ILE A 125 3.38 20.27 7.69
N ALA A 126 2.64 21.28 7.26
CA ALA A 126 2.52 22.55 7.99
C ALA A 126 1.93 22.32 9.39
N ASP A 127 0.87 21.51 9.48
CA ASP A 127 0.22 21.17 10.75
C ASP A 127 1.10 20.32 11.65
N PHE A 128 1.73 19.25 11.13
CA PHE A 128 2.66 18.46 11.93
C PHE A 128 3.85 19.28 12.42
N THR A 129 4.33 20.24 11.63
CA THR A 129 5.40 21.15 12.04
C THR A 129 4.96 22.04 13.19
N ARG A 130 3.74 22.60 13.14
CA ARG A 130 3.17 23.35 14.27
C ARG A 130 2.95 22.47 15.50
N ALA A 131 2.50 21.23 15.32
CA ALA A 131 2.34 20.28 16.42
C ALA A 131 3.69 19.98 17.11
N LEU A 132 4.75 19.78 16.33
CA LEU A 132 6.10 19.51 16.83
C LEU A 132 6.74 20.71 17.55
N GLN A 133 6.38 21.95 17.20
CA GLN A 133 6.81 23.15 17.94
C GLN A 133 6.34 23.11 19.40
N HIS A 134 5.17 22.50 19.66
CA HIS A 134 4.59 22.41 21.00
C HIS A 134 4.90 21.08 21.70
N GLN A 135 5.05 19.98 20.95
CA GLN A 135 5.39 18.65 21.48
C GLN A 135 6.53 18.01 20.69
N PRO A 136 7.79 18.48 20.86
CA PRO A 136 8.93 18.04 20.06
C PRO A 136 9.39 16.61 20.35
N LYS A 137 8.90 15.97 21.42
CA LYS A 137 9.23 14.59 21.80
C LYS A 137 8.21 13.55 21.33
N PHE A 138 7.15 13.96 20.64
CA PHE A 138 6.10 13.03 20.22
C PHE A 138 6.48 12.32 18.91
N ALA A 139 7.02 11.11 19.02
CA ALA A 139 7.57 10.31 17.92
C ALA A 139 6.64 10.22 16.69
N LYS A 140 5.34 9.97 16.92
CA LYS A 140 4.35 9.79 15.84
C LYS A 140 4.17 11.02 14.95
N LEU A 141 4.36 12.24 15.46
CA LEU A 141 4.28 13.45 14.62
C LEU A 141 5.41 13.50 13.60
N TYR A 142 6.63 13.10 13.97
CA TYR A 142 7.73 12.96 13.02
C TYR A 142 7.45 11.86 12.00
N LEU A 143 6.93 10.71 12.44
CA LEU A 143 6.52 9.64 11.53
C LEU A 143 5.51 10.14 10.48
N TRP A 144 4.42 10.79 10.90
CA TRP A 144 3.38 11.25 9.96
C TRP A 144 3.87 12.38 9.04
N ARG A 145 4.74 13.27 9.54
CA ARG A 145 5.39 14.30 8.70
C ARG A 145 6.37 13.68 7.71
N GLY A 146 7.17 12.70 8.14
CA GLY A 146 8.06 11.90 7.30
C GLY A 146 7.31 11.18 6.19
N CYS A 147 6.17 10.54 6.51
CA CYS A 147 5.29 9.94 5.50
C CYS A 147 4.78 10.98 4.50
N SER A 148 4.42 12.19 4.96
CA SER A 148 3.98 13.28 4.08
C SER A 148 5.09 13.77 3.14
N TYR A 149 6.35 13.79 3.61
CA TYR A 149 7.52 14.07 2.76
C TYR A 149 7.78 12.94 1.76
N LEU A 150 7.63 11.69 2.19
CA LEU A 150 7.78 10.50 1.33
C LEU A 150 6.80 10.58 0.15
N GLN A 151 5.54 10.93 0.39
CA GLN A 151 4.50 11.13 -0.64
C GLN A 151 4.83 12.24 -1.64
N GLN A 152 5.58 13.25 -1.21
CA GLN A 152 6.09 14.30 -2.10
C GLN A 152 7.46 13.97 -2.71
N ARG A 153 7.94 12.73 -2.59
CA ARG A 153 9.27 12.27 -3.06
C ARG A 153 10.44 13.07 -2.47
N GLN A 154 10.23 13.69 -1.31
CA GLN A 154 11.27 14.42 -0.57
C GLN A 154 12.00 13.44 0.37
N PHE A 155 12.74 12.50 -0.23
CA PHE A 155 13.31 11.35 0.49
C PHE A 155 14.27 11.74 1.62
N ALA A 156 15.13 12.75 1.41
CA ALA A 156 16.06 13.20 2.43
C ALA A 156 15.35 13.79 3.67
N ALA A 157 14.30 14.60 3.45
CA ALA A 157 13.49 15.16 4.54
C ALA A 157 12.70 14.06 5.28
N ALA A 158 12.17 13.09 4.54
CA ALA A 158 11.50 11.92 5.13
C ALA A 158 12.46 11.12 6.02
N ILE A 159 13.68 10.81 5.55
CA ILE A 159 14.70 10.11 6.33
C ILE A 159 15.07 10.87 7.60
N ALA A 160 15.23 12.19 7.52
CA ALA A 160 15.53 13.02 8.69
C ALA A 160 14.41 12.94 9.75
N ASP A 161 13.14 12.97 9.32
CA ASP A 161 12.00 12.82 10.22
C ASP A 161 11.89 11.41 10.80
N PHE A 162 12.14 10.36 10.02
CA PHE A 162 12.15 8.99 10.56
C PHE A 162 13.29 8.78 11.56
N ASN A 163 14.46 9.37 11.33
CA ASN A 163 15.55 9.38 12.32
C ASN A 163 15.12 10.09 13.60
N ALA A 164 14.45 11.24 13.50
CA ALA A 164 13.93 11.97 14.65
C ALA A 164 12.85 11.17 15.40
N ALA A 165 11.97 10.47 14.68
CA ALA A 165 10.95 9.59 15.27
C ALA A 165 11.60 8.46 16.08
N LEU A 166 12.58 7.77 15.49
CA LEU A 166 13.30 6.65 16.11
C LEU A 166 14.20 7.08 17.28
N ALA A 167 14.66 8.34 17.29
CA ALA A 167 15.35 8.91 18.45
C ALA A 167 14.41 9.13 19.66
N GLN A 168 13.09 9.23 19.44
CA GLN A 168 12.10 9.33 20.52
C GLN A 168 11.53 7.97 20.91
N ASP A 169 11.34 7.07 19.94
CA ASP A 169 10.79 5.73 20.12
C ASP A 169 11.49 4.74 19.19
N GLU A 170 12.45 4.00 19.74
CA GLU A 170 13.23 3.01 18.98
C GLU A 170 12.37 1.80 18.56
N ALA A 171 11.26 1.51 19.24
CA ALA A 171 10.41 0.36 18.93
C ALA A 171 9.42 0.62 17.78
N LEU A 172 9.49 1.78 17.14
CA LEU A 172 8.54 2.21 16.12
C LEU A 172 8.81 1.52 14.76
N ALA A 173 8.30 0.30 14.59
CA ALA A 173 8.44 -0.51 13.39
C ALA A 173 8.07 0.24 12.09
N GLU A 174 6.99 1.03 12.12
CA GLU A 174 6.52 1.87 11.00
C GLU A 174 7.58 2.88 10.53
N ALA A 175 8.39 3.43 11.46
CA ALA A 175 9.42 4.39 11.11
C ALA A 175 10.60 3.72 10.40
N TYR A 176 11.03 2.53 10.87
CA TYR A 176 12.03 1.73 10.17
C TYR A 176 11.56 1.33 8.78
N HIS A 177 10.33 0.81 8.66
CA HIS A 177 9.75 0.41 7.37
C HIS A 177 9.73 1.56 6.36
N ASN A 178 9.20 2.72 6.75
CA ASN A 178 9.10 3.87 5.86
C ASN A 178 10.47 4.53 5.57
N ARG A 179 11.44 4.45 6.50
CA ARG A 179 12.82 4.88 6.23
C ARG A 179 13.52 3.95 5.26
N GLY A 180 13.30 2.64 5.39
CA GLY A 180 13.78 1.64 4.43
C GLY A 180 13.20 1.87 3.03
N LEU A 181 11.91 2.21 2.92
CA LEU A 181 11.29 2.64 1.66
C LEU A 181 11.99 3.87 1.07
N ALA A 182 12.25 4.89 1.89
CA ALA A 182 12.96 6.09 1.43
C ALA A 182 14.37 5.79 0.91
N TYR A 183 15.12 4.90 1.59
CA TYR A 183 16.43 4.44 1.13
C TYR A 183 16.33 3.65 -0.19
N ALA A 184 15.32 2.80 -0.33
CA ALA A 184 15.11 2.05 -1.56
C ALA A 184 14.84 2.96 -2.77
N TYR A 185 14.04 4.02 -2.61
CA TYR A 185 13.83 5.02 -3.67
C TYR A 185 15.10 5.80 -4.04
N LEU A 186 16.09 5.84 -3.14
CA LEU A 186 17.42 6.40 -3.40
C LEU A 186 18.42 5.34 -3.90
N ASN A 187 17.96 4.12 -4.21
CA ASN A 187 18.77 2.95 -4.60
C ASN A 187 19.77 2.49 -3.53
N ASN A 188 19.58 2.87 -2.27
CA ASN A 188 20.39 2.41 -1.14
C ASN A 188 19.83 1.09 -0.59
N TYR A 189 19.86 0.02 -1.39
CA TYR A 189 19.17 -1.24 -1.07
C TYR A 189 19.68 -1.94 0.20
N TYR A 190 20.99 -1.87 0.49
CA TYR A 190 21.55 -2.45 1.72
C TYR A 190 21.00 -1.78 2.99
N GLN A 191 20.91 -0.44 2.99
CA GLN A 191 20.32 0.30 4.11
C GLN A 191 18.82 0.05 4.21
N ALA A 192 18.15 -0.05 3.06
CA ALA A 192 16.73 -0.37 3.01
C ALA A 192 16.42 -1.73 3.64
N ILE A 193 17.17 -2.78 3.30
CA ILE A 193 17.01 -4.11 3.89
C ILE A 193 17.31 -4.10 5.38
N ALA A 194 18.39 -3.44 5.82
CA ALA A 194 18.73 -3.35 7.24
C ALA A 194 17.61 -2.69 8.07
N ASP A 195 16.96 -1.67 7.53
CA ASP A 195 15.79 -1.05 8.15
C ASP A 195 14.57 -1.95 8.12
N MET A 196 14.33 -2.70 7.03
CA MET A 196 13.24 -3.69 6.98
C MET A 196 13.44 -4.81 8.01
N ASP A 197 14.68 -5.27 8.22
CA ASP A 197 15.01 -6.26 9.25
C ASP A 197 14.68 -5.73 10.65
N LYS A 198 15.03 -4.47 10.95
CA LYS A 198 14.67 -3.82 12.23
C LYS A 198 13.16 -3.64 12.37
N ALA A 199 12.46 -3.24 11.31
CA ALA A 199 11.00 -3.12 11.33
C ALA A 199 10.36 -4.46 11.71
N LEU A 200 10.82 -5.56 11.12
CA LEU A 200 10.31 -6.91 11.36
C LEU A 200 10.73 -7.49 12.71
N GLN A 201 11.83 -7.02 13.31
CA GLN A 201 12.19 -7.34 14.70
C GLN A 201 11.21 -6.73 15.71
N HIS A 202 10.73 -5.51 15.44
CA HIS A 202 9.77 -4.83 16.32
C HIS A 202 8.32 -5.21 16.05
N ASP A 203 7.97 -5.49 14.78
CA ASP A 203 6.66 -5.99 14.38
C ASP A 203 6.78 -7.15 13.39
N ALA A 204 6.78 -8.37 13.92
CA ALA A 204 6.84 -9.60 13.13
C ALA A 204 5.58 -9.86 12.29
N TYR A 205 4.49 -9.10 12.50
CA TYR A 205 3.24 -9.21 11.73
C TYR A 205 3.15 -8.18 10.60
N LEU A 206 4.22 -7.41 10.35
CA LEU A 206 4.25 -6.42 9.27
C LEU A 206 4.40 -7.10 7.89
N LEU A 207 3.27 -7.47 7.29
CA LEU A 207 3.21 -8.12 5.98
C LEU A 207 3.93 -7.31 4.89
N GLU A 208 3.69 -6.00 4.82
CA GLU A 208 4.35 -5.11 3.86
C GLU A 208 5.87 -5.06 4.06
N GLY A 209 6.35 -5.33 5.28
CA GLY A 209 7.78 -5.41 5.58
C GLY A 209 8.43 -6.59 4.88
N TYR A 210 7.83 -7.78 4.98
CA TYR A 210 8.30 -8.97 4.26
C TYR A 210 8.20 -8.78 2.74
N ALA A 211 7.05 -8.30 2.23
CA ALA A 211 6.86 -8.13 0.79
C ALA A 211 7.86 -7.14 0.17
N ASN A 212 8.13 -6.01 0.85
CA ASN A 212 9.11 -5.03 0.39
C ASN A 212 10.55 -5.55 0.55
N ARG A 213 10.89 -6.23 1.65
CA ARG A 213 12.21 -6.84 1.84
C ARG A 213 12.49 -7.91 0.79
N GLY A 214 11.50 -8.72 0.44
CA GLY A 214 11.62 -9.73 -0.61
C GLY A 214 11.93 -9.11 -1.98
N MET A 215 11.25 -8.03 -2.34
CA MET A 215 11.57 -7.27 -3.56
C MET A 215 13.00 -6.72 -3.54
N LEU A 216 13.44 -6.16 -2.41
CA LEU A 216 14.79 -5.61 -2.26
C LEU A 216 15.87 -6.69 -2.33
N ARG A 217 15.65 -7.86 -1.71
CA ARG A 217 16.54 -9.01 -1.80
C ARG A 217 16.68 -9.50 -3.23
N TYR A 218 15.55 -9.57 -3.95
CA TYR A 218 15.56 -9.91 -5.37
C TYR A 218 16.40 -8.91 -6.18
N CYS A 219 16.26 -7.60 -5.95
CA CYS A 219 17.10 -6.59 -6.61
C CYS A 219 18.60 -6.74 -6.31
N LEU A 220 18.98 -7.36 -5.19
CA LEU A 220 20.36 -7.68 -4.83
C LEU A 220 20.81 -9.08 -5.28
N GLY A 221 19.95 -9.84 -5.99
CA GLY A 221 20.24 -11.19 -6.48
C GLY A 221 19.99 -12.31 -5.46
N ASP A 222 19.45 -12.01 -4.28
CA ASP A 222 19.04 -13.01 -3.28
C ASP A 222 17.61 -13.51 -3.56
N THR A 223 17.48 -14.33 -4.59
CA THR A 223 16.18 -14.87 -5.04
C THR A 223 15.58 -15.84 -4.02
N GLU A 224 16.40 -16.65 -3.35
CA GLU A 224 15.92 -17.59 -2.33
C GLU A 224 15.39 -16.87 -1.09
N GLY A 225 16.13 -15.86 -0.59
CA GLY A 225 15.68 -15.03 0.52
C GLY A 225 14.44 -14.19 0.18
N ALA A 226 14.29 -13.80 -1.09
CA ALA A 226 13.07 -13.15 -1.57
C ALA A 226 11.86 -14.09 -1.56
N ILE A 227 12.00 -15.34 -2.03
CA ILE A 227 10.93 -16.35 -1.97
C ILE A 227 10.52 -16.63 -0.53
N ALA A 228 11.48 -16.74 0.39
CA ALA A 228 11.22 -16.96 1.81
C ALA A 228 10.38 -15.83 2.42
N ASP A 229 10.67 -14.58 2.06
CA ASP A 229 9.90 -13.40 2.50
C ASP A 229 8.48 -13.40 1.97
N TYR A 230 8.28 -13.66 0.66
CA TYR A 230 6.93 -13.77 0.10
C TYR A 230 6.15 -14.94 0.71
N GLN A 231 6.82 -16.06 1.02
CA GLN A 231 6.17 -17.18 1.72
C GLN A 231 5.69 -16.79 3.13
N HIS A 232 6.48 -16.02 3.88
CA HIS A 232 6.06 -15.51 5.19
C HIS A 232 4.89 -14.52 5.05
N ALA A 233 4.96 -13.60 4.09
CA ALA A 233 3.87 -12.64 3.82
C ALA A 233 2.55 -13.35 3.48
N ILE A 234 2.60 -14.42 2.68
CA ILE A 234 1.42 -15.25 2.34
C ILE A 234 0.88 -15.95 3.59
N ALA A 235 1.76 -16.53 4.42
CA ALA A 235 1.34 -17.20 5.65
C ALA A 235 0.63 -16.22 6.61
N LEU A 236 1.15 -15.00 6.77
CA LEU A 236 0.51 -13.95 7.57
C LEU A 236 -0.87 -13.58 7.03
N SER A 237 -1.03 -13.44 5.72
CA SER A 237 -2.33 -13.07 5.14
C SER A 237 -3.36 -14.20 5.17
N GLN A 238 -2.97 -15.44 5.49
CA GLN A 238 -3.89 -16.56 5.75
C GLN A 238 -4.30 -16.66 7.22
N ASP A 239 -3.63 -15.94 8.12
CA ASP A 239 -3.91 -15.94 9.55
C ASP A 239 -5.23 -15.17 9.85
N PRO A 240 -6.27 -15.84 10.38
CA PRO A 240 -7.53 -15.20 10.73
C PRO A 240 -7.40 -14.07 11.76
N GLU A 241 -6.39 -14.10 12.63
CA GLU A 241 -6.13 -13.05 13.62
C GLU A 241 -5.48 -11.81 12.99
N PHE A 242 -4.69 -11.99 11.92
CA PHE A 242 -4.13 -10.89 11.15
C PHE A 242 -5.22 -10.12 10.38
N CYS A 243 -6.20 -10.81 9.80
CA CYS A 243 -7.31 -10.21 9.05
C CYS A 243 -8.21 -9.28 9.89
N LYS A 244 -8.12 -9.33 11.22
CA LYS A 244 -8.87 -8.46 12.15
C LYS A 244 -8.09 -7.20 12.54
N ARG A 245 -6.79 -7.11 12.23
CA ARG A 245 -5.96 -5.96 12.58
C ARG A 245 -6.21 -4.81 11.60
N PRO A 246 -6.47 -3.58 12.10
CA PRO A 246 -6.59 -2.43 11.23
C PRO A 246 -5.27 -2.17 10.50
N CYS A 247 -5.34 -2.02 9.18
CA CYS A 247 -4.19 -1.68 8.34
C CYS A 247 -3.57 -0.36 8.84
N VAL A 248 -2.31 -0.36 9.24
CA VAL A 248 -1.68 0.80 9.89
C VAL A 248 -1.10 1.75 8.85
N ALA A 249 -1.69 2.95 8.81
CA ALA A 249 -1.25 4.18 8.14
C ALA A 249 -0.92 4.14 6.62
N PRO A 250 -1.05 5.27 5.90
CA PRO A 250 -0.68 5.34 4.48
C PRO A 250 0.84 5.27 4.30
N SER A 251 1.39 4.07 4.10
CA SER A 251 2.78 3.87 3.69
C SER A 251 2.92 3.91 2.16
N LEU A 252 3.98 4.53 1.64
CA LEU A 252 4.26 4.57 0.21
C LEU A 252 4.95 3.24 -0.18
N GLY A 253 4.21 2.14 -0.20
CA GLY A 253 4.80 0.82 -0.44
C GLY A 253 5.45 0.74 -1.83
N LEU A 254 6.67 0.19 -1.93
CA LEU A 254 7.26 -0.27 -3.20
C LEU A 254 6.42 -1.39 -3.81
N TYR A 255 5.74 -2.15 -2.95
CA TYR A 255 4.75 -3.16 -3.28
C TYR A 255 3.39 -2.58 -3.71
N ARG A 256 3.14 -1.26 -3.65
CA ARG A 256 1.86 -0.72 -4.11
C ARG A 256 1.76 -0.77 -5.63
N SER A 257 0.83 -1.55 -6.15
CA SER A 257 0.15 -1.27 -7.41
C SER A 257 -0.63 0.05 -7.27
N ASP A 258 -0.76 0.78 -8.38
CA ASP A 258 -1.20 2.18 -8.45
C ASP A 258 -2.68 2.46 -8.04
N GLU A 259 -3.39 1.57 -7.34
CA GLU A 259 -4.81 1.75 -7.04
C GLU A 259 -5.18 1.63 -5.56
N GLN A 260 -5.92 2.63 -5.07
CA GLN A 260 -6.41 2.79 -3.70
C GLN A 260 -7.50 1.78 -3.29
N SER A 261 -7.56 0.59 -3.90
CA SER A 261 -8.69 -0.34 -3.76
C SER A 261 -8.29 -1.80 -3.54
N GLU A 262 -7.13 -2.08 -2.96
CA GLU A 262 -6.73 -3.48 -2.75
C GLU A 262 -7.17 -4.02 -1.40
N GLY A 263 -8.38 -4.60 -1.41
CA GLY A 263 -8.81 -5.51 -0.35
C GLY A 263 -7.82 -6.68 -0.16
N PRO A 264 -7.90 -7.41 0.97
CA PRO A 264 -6.93 -8.45 1.33
C PRO A 264 -6.73 -9.52 0.24
N THR A 265 -7.78 -9.80 -0.55
CA THR A 265 -7.74 -10.73 -1.68
C THR A 265 -6.77 -10.31 -2.78
N ILE A 266 -6.76 -9.03 -3.17
CA ILE A 266 -5.92 -8.54 -4.27
C ILE A 266 -4.45 -8.56 -3.85
N ARG A 267 -4.19 -8.08 -2.63
CA ARG A 267 -2.87 -8.13 -2.00
C ARG A 267 -2.32 -9.55 -1.98
N MET A 268 -3.12 -10.52 -1.55
CA MET A 268 -2.69 -11.92 -1.53
C MET A 268 -2.38 -12.46 -2.94
N ALA A 269 -3.21 -12.11 -3.93
CA ALA A 269 -2.97 -12.51 -5.31
C ALA A 269 -1.64 -11.96 -5.85
N GLU A 270 -1.26 -10.74 -5.48
CA GLU A 270 0.05 -10.16 -5.82
C GLU A 270 1.23 -10.89 -5.18
N LEU A 271 1.13 -11.28 -3.91
CA LEU A 271 2.19 -12.05 -3.24
C LEU A 271 2.45 -13.37 -3.97
N TYR A 272 1.38 -14.09 -4.32
CA TYR A 272 1.48 -15.29 -5.14
C TYR A 272 2.11 -15.02 -6.50
N ASN A 273 1.68 -13.97 -7.21
CA ASN A 273 2.24 -13.64 -8.52
C ASN A 273 3.75 -13.35 -8.44
N ASN A 274 4.18 -12.60 -7.44
CA ASN A 274 5.59 -12.23 -7.27
C ASN A 274 6.42 -13.45 -6.88
N ARG A 275 5.97 -14.27 -5.92
CA ARG A 275 6.66 -15.53 -5.58
C ARG A 275 6.74 -16.49 -6.76
N GLY A 276 5.67 -16.59 -7.56
CA GLY A 276 5.63 -17.41 -8.76
C GLY A 276 6.64 -16.96 -9.83
N THR A 277 6.86 -15.64 -9.94
CA THR A 277 7.88 -15.08 -10.84
C THR A 277 9.28 -15.50 -10.39
N LEU A 278 9.58 -15.36 -9.10
CA LEU A 278 10.87 -15.75 -8.55
C LEU A 278 11.13 -17.26 -8.65
N ARG A 279 10.10 -18.09 -8.44
CA ARG A 279 10.20 -19.55 -8.61
C ARG A 279 10.48 -19.94 -10.05
N ALA A 280 9.84 -19.27 -11.01
CA ALA A 280 10.09 -19.51 -12.44
C ALA A 280 11.55 -19.20 -12.80
N GLU A 281 12.13 -18.14 -12.24
CA GLU A 281 13.54 -17.78 -12.46
C GLU A 281 14.53 -18.78 -11.86
N LEU A 282 14.19 -19.41 -10.73
CA LEU A 282 14.96 -20.52 -10.15
C LEU A 282 14.75 -21.86 -10.87
N GLY A 283 13.90 -21.92 -11.89
CA GLY A 283 13.54 -23.14 -12.60
C GLY A 283 12.54 -24.05 -11.86
N ASP A 284 11.98 -23.61 -10.72
CA ASP A 284 10.84 -24.25 -10.06
C ASP A 284 9.54 -23.95 -10.82
N THR A 285 9.43 -24.56 -12.01
CA THR A 285 8.31 -24.35 -12.93
C THR A 285 6.98 -24.84 -12.34
N GLN A 286 7.00 -25.93 -11.57
CA GLN A 286 5.81 -26.46 -10.89
C GLN A 286 5.31 -25.52 -9.79
N GLY A 287 6.21 -25.03 -8.92
CA GLY A 287 5.87 -24.08 -7.88
C GLY A 287 5.39 -22.74 -8.44
N ALA A 288 5.97 -22.28 -9.55
CA ALA A 288 5.54 -21.08 -10.26
C ALA A 288 4.10 -21.22 -10.81
N ILE A 289 3.79 -22.32 -11.49
CA ILE A 289 2.43 -22.60 -12.00
C ILE A 289 1.41 -22.67 -10.85
N ALA A 290 1.77 -23.31 -9.74
CA ALA A 290 0.91 -23.40 -8.57
C ALA A 290 0.61 -22.01 -7.99
N ASP A 291 1.62 -21.14 -7.87
CA ASP A 291 1.47 -19.78 -7.37
C ASP A 291 0.63 -18.90 -8.30
N TYR A 292 0.90 -18.91 -9.61
CA TYR A 292 0.07 -18.18 -10.56
C TYR A 292 -1.38 -18.67 -10.56
N THR A 293 -1.60 -19.97 -10.42
CA THR A 293 -2.95 -20.54 -10.32
C THR A 293 -3.67 -20.11 -9.05
N ALA A 294 -2.97 -20.04 -7.91
CA ALA A 294 -3.51 -19.50 -6.66
C ALA A 294 -3.86 -18.01 -6.80
N SER A 295 -2.98 -17.23 -7.43
CA SER A 295 -3.21 -15.81 -7.75
C SER A 295 -4.47 -15.60 -8.60
N LEU A 296 -4.61 -16.37 -9.70
CA LEU A 296 -5.75 -16.28 -10.62
C LEU A 296 -7.07 -16.81 -10.03
N ARG A 297 -7.00 -17.70 -9.04
CA ARG A 297 -8.19 -18.14 -8.28
C ARG A 297 -8.74 -17.01 -7.40
N LEU A 298 -7.85 -16.20 -6.82
CA LEU A 298 -8.22 -15.06 -5.98
C LEU A 298 -8.71 -13.89 -6.83
N VAL A 299 -7.98 -13.59 -7.90
CA VAL A 299 -8.26 -12.46 -8.79
C VAL A 299 -8.14 -12.93 -10.25
N PRO A 300 -9.28 -13.29 -10.89
CA PRO A 300 -9.27 -13.85 -12.24
C PRO A 300 -8.96 -12.84 -13.35
N ASN A 301 -8.97 -11.54 -13.09
CA ASN A 301 -8.80 -10.49 -14.10
C ASN A 301 -7.36 -9.93 -14.15
N LYS A 302 -6.33 -10.77 -13.95
CA LYS A 302 -4.92 -10.34 -14.01
C LYS A 302 -4.22 -10.80 -15.30
N ALA A 303 -4.22 -9.94 -16.32
CA ALA A 303 -3.60 -10.23 -17.62
C ALA A 303 -2.11 -10.62 -17.50
N LYS A 304 -1.35 -9.90 -16.67
CA LYS A 304 0.07 -10.18 -16.42
C LYS A 304 0.30 -11.57 -15.83
N THR A 305 -0.55 -12.02 -14.91
CA THR A 305 -0.41 -13.33 -14.27
C THR A 305 -0.70 -14.47 -15.24
N TYR A 306 -1.70 -14.33 -16.11
CA TYR A 306 -1.92 -15.27 -17.22
C TYR A 306 -0.72 -15.33 -18.16
N ASN A 307 -0.20 -14.18 -18.60
CA ASN A 307 0.99 -14.14 -19.47
C ASN A 307 2.19 -14.84 -18.81
N ASN A 308 2.44 -14.55 -17.53
CA ASN A 308 3.55 -15.16 -16.80
C ASN A 308 3.40 -16.68 -16.65
N ARG A 309 2.19 -17.17 -16.36
CA ARG A 309 1.94 -18.63 -16.30
C ARG A 309 2.08 -19.28 -17.68
N GLY A 310 1.61 -18.61 -18.73
CA GLY A 310 1.80 -19.05 -20.12
C GLY A 310 3.26 -19.17 -20.53
N LEU A 311 4.12 -18.24 -20.07
CA LEU A 311 5.57 -18.33 -20.27
C LEU A 311 6.18 -19.55 -19.58
N VAL A 312 5.76 -19.87 -18.35
CA VAL A 312 6.24 -21.07 -17.65
C VAL A 312 5.78 -22.35 -18.35
N TYR A 313 4.56 -22.39 -18.88
CA TYR A 313 4.12 -23.50 -19.72
C TYR A 313 4.98 -23.65 -20.98
N CYS A 314 5.38 -22.54 -21.62
CA CYS A 314 6.31 -22.59 -22.75
C CYS A 314 7.69 -23.13 -22.35
N GLN A 315 8.19 -22.81 -21.15
CA GLN A 315 9.45 -23.38 -20.63
C GLN A 315 9.37 -24.89 -20.43
N GLN A 316 8.17 -25.42 -20.15
CA GLN A 316 7.89 -26.87 -20.06
C GLN A 316 7.57 -27.50 -21.43
N GLU A 317 7.68 -26.73 -22.52
CA GLU A 317 7.26 -27.12 -23.87
C GLU A 317 5.77 -27.50 -23.99
N ASP A 318 4.94 -27.13 -23.01
CA ASP A 318 3.49 -27.36 -23.02
C ASP A 318 2.77 -26.17 -23.66
N TYR A 319 2.80 -26.10 -24.99
CA TYR A 319 2.35 -24.93 -25.74
C TYR A 319 0.82 -24.75 -25.77
N HIS A 320 0.04 -25.81 -25.59
CA HIS A 320 -1.43 -25.71 -25.60
C HIS A 320 -2.02 -24.92 -24.42
N PRO A 321 -1.70 -25.23 -23.14
CA PRO A 321 -2.12 -24.40 -22.02
C PRO A 321 -1.48 -23.01 -22.07
N ALA A 322 -0.24 -22.88 -22.57
CA ALA A 322 0.37 -21.57 -22.78
C ALA A 322 -0.48 -20.67 -23.69
N ILE A 323 -0.90 -21.17 -24.85
CA ILE A 323 -1.75 -20.42 -25.79
C ILE A 323 -3.11 -20.05 -25.16
N ARG A 324 -3.71 -20.94 -24.35
CA ARG A 324 -4.95 -20.63 -23.63
C ARG A 324 -4.76 -19.47 -22.65
N ASP A 325 -3.66 -19.48 -21.89
CA ASP A 325 -3.34 -18.41 -20.95
C ASP A 325 -3.05 -17.09 -21.69
N PHE A 326 -2.31 -17.11 -22.79
CA PHE A 326 -2.09 -15.89 -23.59
C PHE A 326 -3.39 -15.36 -24.20
N ASN A 327 -4.30 -16.23 -24.65
CA ASN A 327 -5.63 -15.80 -25.10
C ASN A 327 -6.40 -15.08 -23.99
N GLN A 328 -6.33 -15.59 -22.76
CA GLN A 328 -6.98 -14.96 -21.62
C GLN A 328 -6.30 -13.65 -21.21
N ALA A 329 -4.98 -13.57 -21.28
CA ALA A 329 -4.25 -12.31 -21.08
C ALA A 329 -4.68 -11.23 -22.09
N LEU A 330 -4.81 -11.61 -23.36
CA LEU A 330 -5.19 -10.72 -24.46
C LEU A 330 -6.68 -10.36 -24.47
N SER A 331 -7.56 -11.20 -23.90
CA SER A 331 -8.97 -10.85 -23.72
C SER A 331 -9.16 -9.81 -22.61
N LEU A 332 -8.33 -9.86 -21.57
CA LEU A 332 -8.31 -8.88 -20.49
C LEU A 332 -7.58 -7.59 -20.89
N GLN A 333 -6.49 -7.70 -21.65
CA GLN A 333 -5.67 -6.58 -22.08
C GLN A 333 -5.32 -6.70 -23.58
N PRO A 334 -6.15 -6.13 -24.48
CA PRO A 334 -5.96 -6.23 -25.93
C PRO A 334 -4.76 -5.47 -26.51
N ASP A 335 -4.14 -4.58 -25.73
CA ASP A 335 -2.95 -3.81 -26.11
C ASP A 335 -1.64 -4.39 -25.54
N TYR A 336 -1.68 -5.62 -25.02
CA TYR A 336 -0.52 -6.26 -24.41
C TYR A 336 0.45 -6.86 -25.46
N ALA A 337 1.32 -6.01 -26.01
CA ALA A 337 2.27 -6.38 -27.08
C ALA A 337 3.10 -7.64 -26.77
N ALA A 338 3.65 -7.74 -25.54
CA ALA A 338 4.45 -8.89 -25.13
C ALA A 338 3.64 -10.20 -25.14
N ALA A 339 2.37 -10.18 -24.75
CA ALA A 339 1.52 -11.37 -24.76
C ALA A 339 1.21 -11.86 -26.19
N TYR A 340 1.07 -10.96 -27.17
CA TYR A 340 1.02 -11.34 -28.58
C TYR A 340 2.32 -12.01 -29.03
N SER A 341 3.48 -11.42 -28.73
CA SER A 341 4.78 -12.02 -29.08
C SER A 341 4.96 -13.42 -28.47
N ASN A 342 4.58 -13.58 -27.20
CA ASN A 342 4.66 -14.86 -26.49
C ASN A 342 3.71 -15.90 -27.09
N ARG A 343 2.46 -15.51 -27.42
CA ARG A 343 1.50 -16.40 -28.10
C ARG A 343 1.97 -16.80 -29.49
N GLY A 344 2.52 -15.85 -30.25
CA GLY A 344 3.08 -16.11 -31.57
C GLY A 344 4.23 -17.10 -31.51
N SER A 345 5.10 -16.97 -30.51
CA SER A 345 6.21 -17.91 -30.28
C SER A 345 5.70 -19.32 -29.96
N ALA A 346 4.69 -19.45 -29.09
CA ALA A 346 4.06 -20.74 -28.78
C ALA A 346 3.35 -21.36 -29.99
N ARG A 347 2.65 -20.55 -30.80
CA ARG A 347 2.01 -20.99 -32.06
C ARG A 347 3.01 -21.49 -33.08
N SER A 348 4.14 -20.79 -33.23
CA SER A 348 5.22 -21.21 -34.14
C SER A 348 5.77 -22.58 -33.73
N ARG A 349 5.86 -22.88 -32.43
CA ARG A 349 6.36 -24.17 -31.91
C ARG A 349 5.42 -25.34 -32.19
N ILE A 350 4.11 -25.10 -32.26
CA ILE A 350 3.11 -26.11 -32.64
C ILE A 350 2.83 -26.17 -34.15
N GLY A 351 3.56 -25.40 -34.96
CA GLY A 351 3.42 -25.37 -36.42
C GLY A 351 2.31 -24.47 -36.96
N ASP A 352 1.61 -23.70 -36.12
CA ASP A 352 0.67 -22.66 -36.55
C ASP A 352 1.43 -21.40 -36.98
N THR A 353 2.10 -21.49 -38.13
CA THR A 353 2.96 -20.42 -38.66
C THR A 353 2.15 -19.19 -39.07
N VAL A 354 0.94 -19.38 -39.60
CA VAL A 354 0.06 -18.27 -39.99
C VAL A 354 -0.39 -17.48 -38.75
N GLY A 355 -0.89 -18.17 -37.72
CA GLY A 355 -1.28 -17.52 -36.47
C GLY A 355 -0.10 -16.86 -35.76
N ALA A 356 1.09 -17.47 -35.83
CA ALA A 356 2.32 -16.89 -35.28
C ALA A 356 2.70 -15.56 -35.94
N LEU A 357 2.72 -15.51 -37.28
CA LEU A 357 3.06 -14.28 -38.02
C LEU A 357 2.05 -13.15 -37.78
N GLN A 358 0.77 -13.49 -37.65
CA GLN A 358 -0.28 -12.53 -37.28
C GLN A 358 -0.03 -11.93 -35.90
N ASP A 359 0.30 -12.78 -34.93
CA ASP A 359 0.57 -12.36 -33.56
C ASP A 359 1.82 -11.48 -33.47
N PHE A 360 2.92 -11.87 -34.12
CA PHE A 360 4.13 -11.04 -34.14
C PHE A 360 3.90 -9.69 -34.82
N THR A 361 3.13 -9.67 -35.91
CA THR A 361 2.79 -8.42 -36.59
C THR A 361 1.96 -7.53 -35.67
N ARG A 362 0.95 -8.08 -35.00
CA ARG A 362 0.15 -7.34 -34.03
C ARG A 362 0.97 -6.83 -32.84
N ALA A 363 1.93 -7.63 -32.35
CA ALA A 363 2.85 -7.22 -31.29
C ALA A 363 3.68 -6.00 -31.73
N LEU A 364 4.18 -6.00 -32.97
CA LEU A 364 4.98 -4.93 -33.54
C LEU A 364 4.17 -3.68 -33.92
N ASP A 365 2.88 -3.83 -34.25
CA ASP A 365 1.97 -2.70 -34.42
C ASP A 365 1.73 -1.96 -33.09
N LEU A 366 1.69 -2.71 -31.98
CA LEU A 366 1.51 -2.17 -30.63
C LEU A 366 2.82 -1.60 -30.06
N ASP A 367 3.94 -2.31 -30.25
CA ASP A 367 5.27 -1.87 -29.85
C ASP A 367 6.31 -2.10 -30.98
N PRO A 368 6.59 -1.07 -31.79
CA PRO A 368 7.57 -1.14 -32.88
C PRO A 368 9.03 -1.31 -32.42
N ASN A 369 9.32 -1.27 -31.12
CA ASN A 369 10.67 -1.46 -30.58
C ASN A 369 10.86 -2.85 -29.95
N LEU A 370 9.84 -3.72 -29.99
CA LEU A 370 9.90 -5.05 -29.41
C LEU A 370 10.83 -5.97 -30.22
N THR A 371 12.11 -5.95 -29.85
CA THR A 371 13.19 -6.64 -30.57
C THR A 371 12.94 -8.14 -30.66
N GLU A 372 12.42 -8.75 -29.59
CA GLU A 372 12.13 -10.19 -29.54
C GLU A 372 11.06 -10.59 -30.56
N ALA A 373 10.04 -9.76 -30.79
CA ALA A 373 9.01 -10.04 -31.78
C ALA A 373 9.57 -10.02 -33.22
N TYR A 374 10.49 -9.11 -33.54
CA TYR A 374 11.20 -9.13 -34.82
C TYR A 374 12.03 -10.40 -35.00
N LEU A 375 12.79 -10.80 -33.97
CA LEU A 375 13.61 -12.02 -34.04
C LEU A 375 12.75 -13.26 -34.23
N SER A 376 11.66 -13.40 -33.46
CA SER A 376 10.77 -14.54 -33.56
C SER A 376 10.03 -14.57 -34.90
N ARG A 377 9.56 -13.42 -35.41
CA ARG A 377 8.93 -13.34 -36.74
C ARG A 377 9.89 -13.69 -37.86
N ALA A 378 11.12 -13.20 -37.81
CA ALA A 378 12.17 -13.52 -38.78
C ALA A 378 12.49 -15.02 -38.81
N GLN A 379 12.55 -15.68 -37.63
CA GLN A 379 12.76 -17.12 -37.53
C GLN A 379 11.62 -17.90 -38.17
N THR A 380 10.36 -17.53 -37.89
CA THR A 380 9.19 -18.17 -38.51
C THR A 380 9.14 -17.94 -40.02
N LEU A 381 9.48 -16.75 -40.52
CA LEU A 381 9.57 -16.45 -41.96
C LEU A 381 10.68 -17.26 -42.65
N ALA A 382 11.84 -17.40 -42.01
CA ALA A 382 12.94 -18.20 -42.54
C ALA A 382 12.57 -19.69 -42.64
N GLN A 383 11.80 -20.22 -41.68
CA GLN A 383 11.25 -21.58 -41.76
C GLN A 383 10.29 -21.77 -42.93
N LEU A 384 9.60 -20.71 -43.37
CA LEU A 384 8.73 -20.68 -44.55
C LEU A 384 9.48 -20.36 -45.85
N HIS A 385 10.81 -20.25 -45.81
CA HIS A 385 11.67 -19.85 -46.93
C HIS A 385 11.43 -18.44 -47.48
N ASP A 386 10.72 -17.56 -46.75
CA ASP A 386 10.63 -16.13 -47.06
C ASP A 386 11.87 -15.40 -46.53
N THR A 387 12.98 -15.63 -47.23
CA THR A 387 14.31 -15.12 -46.84
C THR A 387 14.42 -13.61 -46.90
N ALA A 388 13.67 -12.95 -47.79
CA ALA A 388 13.72 -11.50 -47.94
C ALA A 388 13.06 -10.79 -46.75
N ALA A 389 11.84 -11.20 -46.38
CA ALA A 389 11.14 -10.64 -45.22
C ALA A 389 11.87 -10.97 -43.92
N ALA A 390 12.40 -12.19 -43.79
CA ALA A 390 13.20 -12.59 -42.63
C ALA A 390 14.45 -11.71 -42.45
N LEU A 391 15.19 -11.43 -43.54
CA LEU A 391 16.39 -10.58 -43.48
C LEU A 391 16.06 -9.15 -43.02
N GLN A 392 14.93 -8.60 -43.49
CA GLN A 392 14.48 -7.28 -43.09
C GLN A 392 14.20 -7.19 -41.59
N ASP A 393 13.52 -8.19 -41.03
CA ASP A 393 13.23 -8.24 -39.60
C ASP A 393 14.49 -8.44 -38.75
N TYR A 394 15.44 -9.28 -39.19
CA TYR A 394 16.74 -9.41 -38.53
C TYR A 394 17.53 -8.09 -38.52
N GLN A 395 17.58 -7.39 -39.65
CA GLN A 395 18.22 -6.06 -39.73
C GLN A 395 17.55 -5.06 -38.79
N ARG A 396 16.22 -5.10 -38.69
CA ARG A 396 15.49 -4.21 -37.78
C ARG A 396 15.80 -4.51 -36.31
N ALA A 397 15.83 -5.78 -35.92
CA ALA A 397 16.21 -6.20 -34.58
C ALA A 397 17.64 -5.78 -34.21
N LEU A 398 18.60 -5.91 -35.15
CA LEU A 398 19.99 -5.46 -34.95
C LEU A 398 20.07 -3.96 -34.72
N ASN A 399 19.42 -3.16 -35.57
CA ASN A 399 19.40 -1.70 -35.45
C ASN A 399 18.81 -1.23 -34.10
N LEU A 400 17.80 -1.92 -33.58
CA LEU A 400 17.21 -1.61 -32.28
C LEU A 400 18.17 -1.94 -31.12
N ARG A 401 18.87 -3.07 -31.18
CA ARG A 401 19.90 -3.44 -30.20
C ARG A 401 21.08 -2.47 -30.19
N GLU A 402 21.56 -2.07 -31.35
CA GLU A 402 22.67 -1.10 -31.47
C GLU A 402 22.31 0.25 -30.86
N LYS A 403 21.10 0.76 -31.14
CA LYS A 403 20.61 2.01 -30.54
C LYS A 403 20.48 1.93 -29.02
N HIS A 404 20.08 0.78 -28.49
CA HIS A 404 20.05 0.55 -27.05
C HIS A 404 21.45 0.53 -26.45
N CYS A 405 22.41 -0.16 -27.08
CA CYS A 405 23.79 -0.24 -26.63
C CYS A 405 24.49 1.13 -26.67
N SER A 406 24.27 1.92 -27.73
CA SER A 406 24.82 3.28 -27.85
C SER A 406 24.21 4.27 -26.85
N ARG A 407 22.99 4.04 -26.37
CA ARG A 407 22.36 4.87 -25.32
C ARG A 407 22.91 4.59 -23.93
N VAL A 408 23.27 3.34 -23.63
CA VAL A 408 23.87 2.93 -22.34
C VAL A 408 25.31 3.43 -22.21
N LEU A 409 26.01 3.64 -23.33
CA LEU A 409 27.40 4.14 -23.35
C LEU A 409 27.53 5.68 -23.34
N VAL A 410 26.42 6.44 -23.38
CA VAL A 410 26.41 7.91 -23.50
C VAL A 410 25.77 8.60 -22.27
N THR A 411 25.59 7.88 -21.16
CA THR A 411 25.30 8.52 -19.86
C THR A 411 26.63 8.80 -19.14
N PRO A 412 27.07 10.07 -19.01
CA PRO A 412 28.26 10.44 -18.24
C PRO A 412 28.10 10.21 -16.74
#